data_AF-A0A1I4X2B2-F1
#
_entry.id   AF-A0A1I4X2B2-F1
#
_cell.length_a   1.000
_cell.length_b   1.000
_cell.length_c   1.000
_cell.angle_alpha   90.00
_cell.angle_beta   90.00
_cell.angle_gamma   90.00
#
_symmetry.space_group_name_H-M   'P 1'
#
loop_
_entity.id
_entity.type
_entity.pdbx_description
1 polymer ?
#
loop_
_entity_poly.entity_id
_entity_poly.type
_entity_poly.pdbx_seq_one_letter_code
_entity_poly.pdbx_strand_id
1 'polypeptide(L)'
;MTGYRAVTGQIRDEAKLWQDKAAETEPILQAVRDAYLSPPAFFVGDLMTLVPGAANAALEAMYYEEFRAFMERILQEATAEFHQIHGSLRMIADEYERTDGMNEVDINKAYGS
;
A
#
# COMPACT_ATOMS: atom_id res chain seq x y z
N MET A 1 21.89 11.76 -26.80
CA MET A 1 20.51 11.46 -26.37
C MET A 1 20.45 10.28 -25.36
N THR A 2 21.45 10.12 -24.48
CA THR A 2 21.54 8.99 -23.53
C THR A 2 21.02 9.30 -22.12
N GLY A 3 20.91 10.59 -21.75
CA GLY A 3 20.53 11.00 -20.39
C GLY A 3 19.06 10.75 -20.04
N TYR A 4 18.13 11.06 -20.95
CA TYR A 4 16.68 11.00 -20.62
C TYR A 4 16.17 9.56 -20.46
N ARG A 5 16.62 8.61 -21.29
CA ARG A 5 16.29 7.19 -21.13
C ARG A 5 16.79 6.60 -19.81
N ALA A 6 17.92 7.13 -19.31
CA ALA A 6 18.41 6.77 -17.99
C ALA A 6 17.50 7.33 -16.88
N VAL A 7 16.97 8.56 -17.04
CA VAL A 7 16.02 9.17 -16.10
C VAL A 7 14.66 8.47 -16.12
N THR A 8 14.07 8.20 -17.29
CA THR A 8 12.79 7.47 -17.39
C THR A 8 12.93 6.01 -16.91
N GLY A 9 14.09 5.40 -17.13
CA GLY A 9 14.45 4.10 -16.55
C GLY A 9 14.45 4.14 -15.02
N GLN A 10 15.13 5.11 -14.40
CA GLN A 10 15.12 5.27 -12.94
C GLN A 10 13.73 5.52 -12.37
N ILE A 11 12.90 6.32 -13.05
CA ILE A 11 11.51 6.57 -12.62
C ILE A 11 10.68 5.28 -12.68
N ARG A 12 10.91 4.42 -13.68
CA ARG A 12 10.25 3.11 -13.78
C ARG A 12 10.74 2.12 -12.74
N ASP A 13 12.03 2.11 -12.42
CA ASP A 13 12.60 1.28 -11.35
C ASP A 13 12.04 1.70 -9.98
N GLU A 14 11.95 3.00 -9.73
CA GLU A 14 11.31 3.54 -8.53
C GLU A 14 9.82 3.18 -8.49
N ALA A 15 9.09 3.30 -9.62
CA ALA A 15 7.69 2.88 -9.68
C ALA A 15 7.54 1.40 -9.30
N LYS A 16 8.45 0.54 -9.74
CA LYS A 16 8.43 -0.89 -9.39
C LYS A 16 8.63 -1.12 -7.89
N LEU A 17 9.51 -0.36 -7.24
CA LEU A 17 9.69 -0.43 -5.78
C LEU A 17 8.36 -0.19 -5.03
N TRP A 18 7.59 0.82 -5.44
CA TRP A 18 6.29 1.11 -4.83
C TRP A 18 5.25 0.01 -5.09
N GLN A 19 5.30 -0.63 -6.27
CA GLN A 19 4.48 -1.80 -6.56
C GLN A 19 4.85 -3.00 -5.67
N ASP A 20 6.15 -3.26 -5.49
CA ASP A 20 6.63 -4.35 -4.64
C ASP A 20 6.22 -4.11 -3.18
N LYS A 21 6.28 -2.86 -2.71
CA LYS A 21 5.80 -2.46 -1.36
C LYS A 21 4.29 -2.67 -1.19
N ALA A 22 3.49 -2.38 -2.23
CA ALA A 22 2.06 -2.71 -2.22
C ALA A 22 1.83 -4.22 -2.11
N ALA A 23 2.53 -5.01 -2.94
CA ALA A 23 2.44 -6.47 -2.94
C ALA A 23 2.89 -7.11 -1.63
N GLU A 24 3.87 -6.53 -0.93
CA GLU A 24 4.30 -6.96 0.41
C GLU A 24 3.25 -6.62 1.49
N THR A 25 2.49 -5.53 1.32
CA THR A 25 1.53 -5.04 2.32
C THR A 25 0.17 -5.74 2.22
N GLU A 26 -0.26 -6.11 1.02
CA GLU A 26 -1.50 -6.87 0.78
C GLU A 26 -1.67 -8.13 1.65
N PRO A 27 -0.70 -9.06 1.75
CA PRO A 27 -0.86 -10.24 2.60
C PRO A 27 -0.92 -9.90 4.10
N ILE A 28 -0.29 -8.80 4.52
CA ILE A 28 -0.36 -8.33 5.91
C ILE A 28 -1.75 -7.76 6.21
N LEU A 29 -2.30 -6.94 5.30
CA LEU A 29 -3.67 -6.45 5.39
C LEU A 29 -4.67 -7.61 5.48
N GLN A 30 -4.49 -8.65 4.65
CA GLN A 30 -5.33 -9.83 4.69
C GLN A 30 -5.21 -10.57 6.03
N ALA A 31 -4.00 -10.76 6.56
CA ALA A 31 -3.80 -11.36 7.87
C ALA A 31 -4.49 -10.58 9.00
N VAL A 32 -4.46 -9.24 8.96
CA VAL A 32 -5.14 -8.38 9.96
C VAL A 32 -6.67 -8.46 9.82
N ARG A 33 -7.20 -8.61 8.61
CA ARG A 33 -8.63 -8.84 8.38
C ARG A 33 -9.10 -10.18 8.96
N ASP A 34 -8.27 -11.20 8.80
CA ASP A 34 -8.60 -12.56 9.24
C ASP A 34 -8.35 -12.76 10.76
N ALA A 35 -7.61 -11.85 11.41
CA ALA A 35 -7.29 -11.88 12.84
C ALA A 35 -8.46 -11.42 13.73
N TYR A 36 -9.64 -12.02 13.58
CA TYR A 36 -10.80 -11.73 14.43
C TYR A 36 -10.80 -12.59 15.70
N LEU A 37 -10.92 -11.95 16.86
CA LEU A 37 -11.02 -12.63 18.15
C LEU A 37 -12.35 -12.26 18.83
N SER A 38 -13.14 -13.29 19.13
CA SER A 38 -14.41 -13.11 19.84
C SER A 38 -14.19 -13.00 21.35
N PRO A 39 -15.13 -12.40 22.12
CA PRO A 39 -15.00 -12.24 23.57
C PRO A 39 -14.58 -13.49 24.37
N PRO A 40 -15.02 -14.72 24.02
CA PRO A 40 -14.52 -15.93 24.67
C PRO A 40 -13.00 -16.13 24.61
N ALA A 41 -12.30 -15.57 23.61
CA ALA A 41 -10.84 -15.66 23.51
C ALA A 41 -10.12 -14.85 24.60
N PHE A 42 -10.79 -13.86 25.19
CA PHE A 42 -10.27 -12.99 26.26
C PHE A 42 -10.77 -13.41 27.65
N PHE A 43 -11.60 -14.45 27.72
CA PHE A 43 -12.15 -14.89 28.99
C PHE A 43 -11.15 -15.75 29.76
N VAL A 44 -10.68 -15.22 30.90
CA VAL A 44 -9.91 -15.96 31.90
C VAL A 44 -10.79 -16.11 33.14
N GLY A 45 -11.39 -17.28 33.35
CA GLY A 45 -12.37 -17.47 34.43
C GLY A 45 -12.28 -18.79 35.19
N ASP A 46 -12.45 -18.66 36.51
CA ASP A 46 -12.92 -19.68 37.45
C ASP A 46 -14.40 -19.38 37.79
N LEU A 47 -15.17 -20.34 38.31
CA LEU A 47 -16.60 -20.22 38.63
C LEU A 47 -16.93 -19.00 39.51
N MET A 48 -15.99 -18.52 40.32
CA MET A 48 -16.14 -17.34 41.18
C MET A 48 -16.04 -16.00 40.42
N THR A 49 -15.47 -15.97 39.21
CA THR A 49 -15.25 -14.76 38.43
C THR A 49 -16.11 -14.69 37.17
N LEU A 50 -17.13 -15.55 37.03
CA LEU A 50 -17.99 -15.62 35.83
C LEU A 50 -18.55 -14.26 35.38
N VAL A 51 -19.13 -13.48 36.30
CA VAL A 51 -19.72 -12.17 35.98
C VAL A 51 -18.66 -11.09 35.69
N PRO A 52 -17.69 -10.82 36.60
CA PRO A 52 -16.66 -9.81 36.33
C PRO A 52 -15.71 -10.20 35.19
N GLY A 53 -15.40 -11.48 35.02
CA GLY A 53 -14.57 -12.02 33.96
C GLY A 53 -15.22 -11.93 32.58
N ALA A 54 -16.54 -12.14 32.48
CA ALA A 54 -17.27 -11.94 31.23
C ALA A 54 -17.32 -10.45 30.83
N ALA A 55 -17.50 -9.56 31.81
CA ALA A 55 -17.49 -8.12 31.56
C ALA A 55 -16.09 -7.64 31.10
N ASN A 56 -15.02 -8.11 31.74
CA ASN A 56 -13.65 -7.80 31.33
C ASN A 56 -13.33 -8.36 29.94
N ALA A 57 -13.70 -9.62 29.65
CA ALA A 57 -13.45 -10.24 28.35
C ALA A 57 -14.17 -9.50 27.21
N ALA A 58 -15.39 -9.00 27.45
CA ALA A 58 -16.10 -8.15 26.49
C ALA A 58 -15.38 -6.81 26.24
N LEU A 59 -14.87 -6.19 27.30
CA LEU A 59 -14.10 -4.93 27.21
C LEU A 59 -12.78 -5.14 26.45
N GLU A 60 -12.04 -6.19 26.77
CA GLU A 60 -10.78 -6.54 26.11
C GLU A 60 -10.99 -6.87 24.63
N ALA A 61 -12.04 -7.63 24.29
CA ALA A 61 -12.40 -7.91 22.91
C ALA A 61 -12.75 -6.64 22.12
N MET A 62 -13.43 -5.68 22.76
CA MET A 62 -13.75 -4.39 22.15
C MET A 62 -12.48 -3.60 21.83
N TYR A 63 -11.55 -3.48 22.79
CA TYR A 63 -10.27 -2.79 22.55
C TYR A 63 -9.40 -3.48 21.51
N TYR A 64 -9.37 -4.82 21.51
CA TYR A 64 -8.69 -5.58 20.47
C TYR A 64 -9.26 -5.27 19.09
N GLU A 65 -10.59 -5.29 18.95
CA GLU A 65 -11.25 -5.03 17.68
C GLU A 65 -11.02 -3.58 17.20
N GLU A 66 -11.06 -2.60 18.10
CA GLU A 66 -10.70 -1.20 17.79
C GLU A 66 -9.26 -1.11 17.25
N PHE A 67 -8.31 -1.79 17.88
CA PHE A 67 -6.93 -1.80 17.44
C PHE A 67 -6.74 -2.52 16.10
N ARG A 68 -7.39 -3.69 15.92
CA ARG A 68 -7.38 -4.46 14.67
C ARG A 68 -7.93 -3.62 13.52
N ALA A 69 -9.07 -2.97 13.73
CA ALA A 69 -9.70 -2.09 12.73
C ALA A 69 -8.84 -0.86 12.41
N PHE A 70 -8.17 -0.28 13.42
CA PHE A 70 -7.21 0.80 13.21
C PHE A 70 -6.02 0.36 12.33
N MET A 71 -5.43 -0.80 12.63
CA MET A 71 -4.35 -1.37 11.83
C MET A 71 -4.80 -1.71 10.41
N GLU A 72 -5.99 -2.30 10.25
CA GLU A 72 -6.59 -2.58 8.95
C GLU A 72 -6.71 -1.32 8.12
N ARG A 73 -7.22 -0.22 8.70
CA ARG A 73 -7.38 1.06 8.01
C ARG A 73 -6.04 1.62 7.53
N ILE A 74 -5.03 1.64 8.39
CA ILE A 74 -3.70 2.15 8.03
C ILE A 74 -3.09 1.32 6.89
N LEU A 75 -3.15 -0.01 6.98
CA LEU A 75 -2.59 -0.88 5.95
C LEU A 75 -3.32 -0.74 4.61
N GLN A 76 -4.64 -0.56 4.66
CA GLN A 76 -5.45 -0.30 3.47
C GLN A 76 -5.11 1.05 2.83
N GLU A 77 -5.01 2.11 3.62
CA GLU A 77 -4.61 3.45 3.15
C GLU A 77 -3.19 3.40 2.54
N ALA A 78 -2.22 2.77 3.22
CA ALA A 78 -0.85 2.62 2.72
C ALA A 78 -0.77 1.85 1.40
N THR A 79 -1.51 0.74 1.28
CA THR A 79 -1.55 -0.05 0.03
C THR A 79 -2.10 0.79 -1.13
N ALA A 80 -3.17 1.56 -0.88
CA ALA A 80 -3.74 2.45 -1.88
C ALA A 80 -2.76 3.56 -2.30
N GLU A 81 -2.06 4.18 -1.35
CA GLU A 81 -1.05 5.20 -1.62
C GLU A 81 0.12 4.65 -2.44
N PHE A 82 0.61 3.44 -2.14
CA PHE A 82 1.67 2.80 -2.92
C PHE A 82 1.28 2.59 -4.38
N HIS A 83 0.04 2.16 -4.64
CA HIS A 83 -0.48 2.06 -6.01
C HIS A 83 -0.60 3.42 -6.71
N GLN A 84 -1.02 4.46 -5.98
CA GLN A 84 -1.10 5.81 -6.53
C GLN A 84 0.29 6.32 -6.93
N ILE A 85 1.30 6.17 -6.06
CA ILE A 85 2.68 6.58 -6.35
C ILE A 85 3.22 5.83 -7.57
N HIS A 86 3.04 4.50 -7.62
CA HIS A 86 3.41 3.70 -8.79
C HIS A 86 2.78 4.23 -10.08
N GLY A 87 1.47 4.48 -10.07
CA GLY A 87 0.72 5.01 -11.22
C GLY A 87 1.22 6.38 -11.66
N SER A 88 1.42 7.29 -10.71
CA SER A 88 1.95 8.64 -10.99
C SER A 88 3.34 8.59 -11.60
N LEU A 89 4.25 7.77 -11.08
CA LEU A 89 5.61 7.65 -11.62
C LEU A 89 5.61 7.08 -13.04
N ARG A 90 4.77 6.09 -13.36
CA ARG A 90 4.64 5.59 -14.74
C ARG A 90 4.11 6.64 -15.69
N MET A 91 3.07 7.37 -15.28
CA MET A 91 2.52 8.46 -16.08
C MET A 91 3.57 9.54 -16.37
N ILE A 92 4.39 9.89 -15.38
CA ILE A 92 5.51 10.83 -15.56
C ILE A 92 6.52 10.27 -16.57
N ALA A 93 6.95 9.01 -16.42
CA ALA A 93 7.90 8.40 -17.35
C ALA A 93 7.38 8.36 -18.79
N ASP A 94 6.10 8.04 -18.97
CA ASP A 94 5.46 7.96 -20.30
C ASP A 94 5.32 9.35 -20.93
N GLU A 95 5.04 10.40 -20.15
CA GLU A 95 4.97 11.78 -20.65
C GLU A 95 6.36 12.31 -21.08
N TYR A 96 7.42 11.97 -20.32
CA TYR A 96 8.79 12.28 -20.73
C TYR A 96 9.16 11.60 -22.05
N GLU A 97 8.87 10.30 -22.21
CA GLU A 97 9.14 9.59 -23.48
C GLU A 97 8.35 10.17 -24.65
N ARG A 98 7.08 10.56 -24.43
CA ARG A 98 6.23 11.18 -25.45
C ARG A 98 6.79 12.53 -25.90
N THR A 99 7.19 13.38 -24.95
CA THR A 99 7.71 14.72 -25.21
C THR A 99 9.02 14.65 -26.00
N ASP A 100 9.91 13.73 -25.63
CA ASP A 100 11.18 13.56 -26.33
C ASP A 100 11.01 12.92 -27.71
N GLY A 101 10.06 12.01 -27.89
CA GLY A 101 9.72 11.47 -29.21
C GLY A 101 9.20 12.54 -30.16
N MET A 102 8.44 13.53 -29.67
CA MET A 102 8.01 14.68 -30.46
C MET A 102 9.19 15.58 -30.81
N ASN A 103 10.07 15.86 -29.85
CA ASN A 103 11.27 16.67 -30.07
C ASN A 103 12.23 16.02 -31.09
N GLU A 104 12.45 14.70 -31.03
CA GLU A 104 13.28 13.97 -32.00
C GLU A 104 12.70 14.07 -33.44
N VAL A 105 11.38 13.99 -33.59
CA VAL A 105 10.70 14.12 -34.90
C VAL A 105 10.85 15.54 -35.45
N ASP A 106 10.70 16.58 -34.61
CA ASP A 106 10.84 17.96 -35.04
C ASP A 106 12.29 18.34 -35.37
N ILE A 107 13.28 17.85 -34.60
CA ILE A 107 14.70 18.07 -34.91
C ILE A 107 15.09 17.37 -36.22
N ASN A 108 14.64 16.14 -36.45
CA ASN A 108 14.88 15.43 -37.71
C ASN A 108 14.18 16.10 -38.90
N LYS A 109 12.99 16.69 -38.72
CA LYS A 109 12.35 17.49 -39.78
C LYS A 109 13.06 18.82 -40.04
N ALA A 110 13.61 19.45 -39.02
CA ALA A 110 14.27 20.76 -39.14
C ALA A 110 15.71 20.67 -39.65
N TYR A 111 16.43 19.58 -39.32
CA TYR A 111 17.86 19.43 -39.60
C TYR A 111 18.22 18.16 -40.39
N GLY A 112 17.27 17.25 -40.62
CA GLY A 112 17.45 16.09 -41.48
C GLY A 112 17.10 16.41 -42.93
N SER A 113 18.09 16.93 -43.67
CA SER A 113 18.13 16.90 -45.14
C SER A 113 18.64 15.55 -45.64
#